data_AF-A0A660NMC8-F1
#
_entry.id   AF-A0A660NMC8-F1
#
_cell.length_a   1.000
_cell.length_b   1.000
_cell.length_c   1.000
_cell.angle_alpha   90.00
_cell.angle_beta   90.00
_cell.angle_gamma   90.00
#
_symmetry.space_group_name_H-M   'P 1'
#
loop_
_entity.id
_entity.type
_entity.pdbx_description
1 polymer ?
#
loop_
_entity_poly.entity_id
_entity_poly.type
_entity_poly.pdbx_seq_one_letter_code
_entity_poly.pdbx_strand_id
1 'polypeptide(L)' 'AVVGYGRATKEQVQEMVKRLLSLPGVPSTDAADALACAICHNHGGPVIGSLGRSLRSGRVL' A
#
# COMPACT_ATOMS: atom_id res chain seq x y z
N ALA A 1 -2.97 3.01 0.36
CA ALA A 1 -2.47 2.20 -0.77
C ALA A 1 -1.55 3.05 -1.62
N VAL A 2 -0.34 2.57 -1.93
CA VAL A 2 0.75 3.36 -2.56
C VAL A 2 0.49 3.70 -4.04
N VAL A 3 -0.31 2.89 -4.72
CA VAL A 3 -0.48 2.85 -6.18
C VAL A 3 -1.91 3.16 -6.64
N GLY A 4 -2.79 3.62 -5.74
CA GLY A 4 -4.15 4.09 -6.06
C GLY A 4 -5.17 3.03 -6.52
N TYR A 5 -4.73 1.91 -7.08
CA TYR A 5 -5.56 0.79 -7.55
C TYR A 5 -5.18 -0.53 -6.85
N GLY A 6 -6.16 -1.31 -6.42
CA GLY A 6 -5.96 -2.59 -5.72
C GLY A 6 -5.38 -3.74 -6.56
N ARG A 7 -5.05 -3.49 -7.84
CA ARG A 7 -4.52 -4.47 -8.80
C ARG A 7 -3.13 -4.10 -9.34
N ALA A 8 -2.41 -3.23 -8.65
CA ALA A 8 -1.08 -2.83 -9.11
C ALA A 8 -0.10 -4.01 -9.09
N THR A 9 0.77 -4.07 -10.10
CA THR A 9 1.83 -5.07 -10.17
C THR A 9 2.96 -4.73 -9.18
N LYS A 10 3.81 -5.72 -8.88
CA LYS A 10 4.94 -5.53 -7.95
C LYS A 10 5.93 -4.48 -8.48
N GLU A 11 6.14 -4.45 -9.79
CA GLU A 11 6.99 -3.48 -10.48
C GLU A 11 6.42 -2.07 -10.35
N GLN A 12 5.09 -1.91 -10.46
CA GLN A 12 4.43 -0.62 -10.27
C GLN A 12 4.56 -0.12 -8.82
N VAL A 13 4.52 -1.02 -7.83
CA VAL A 13 4.76 -0.68 -6.43
C VAL A 13 6.21 -0.22 -6.24
N GLN A 14 7.19 -0.94 -6.78
CA GLN A 14 8.61 -0.60 -6.70
C GLN A 14 8.91 0.78 -7.33
N GLU A 15 8.39 1.04 -8.53
CA GLU A 15 8.53 2.32 -9.21
C GLU A 15 7.88 3.47 -8.43
N MET A 16 6.70 3.24 -7.83
CA MET A 16 6.08 4.26 -6.99
C MET A 16 6.86 4.53 -5.70
N VAL A 17 7.36 3.49 -5.03
CA VAL A 17 8.20 3.67 -3.83
C VAL A 17 9.46 4.46 -4.17
N LYS A 18 10.12 4.13 -5.28
CA LYS A 18 11.27 4.89 -5.78
C LYS A 18 10.95 6.37 -5.98
N ARG A 19 9.83 6.68 -6.64
CA ARG A 19 9.41 8.07 -6.91
C ARG A 19 9.03 8.81 -5.64
N LEU A 20 8.27 8.19 -4.75
CA LEU A 20 7.79 8.80 -3.50
C LEU A 20 8.94 9.11 -2.53
N LEU A 21 9.98 8.27 -2.51
CA LEU A 21 11.14 8.42 -1.62
C LEU A 21 12.38 8.97 -2.34
N SER A 22 12.27 9.36 -3.62
CA SER A 22 13.39 9.82 -4.45
C SER A 22 14.63 8.90 -4.40
N LEU A 23 14.41 7.58 -4.46
CA LEU A 23 15.51 6.61 -4.37
C LEU A 23 16.37 6.62 -5.66
N PRO A 24 17.69 6.42 -5.54
CA PRO A 24 18.59 6.41 -6.70
C PRO A 24 18.36 5.21 -7.64
N GLY A 25 17.67 4.16 -7.17
CA GLY A 25 17.43 2.93 -7.90
C GLY A 25 16.08 2.31 -7.54
N VAL A 26 15.67 1.31 -8.32
CA VAL A 26 14.47 0.53 -8.04
C VAL A 26 14.78 -0.38 -6.84
N PRO A 27 14.04 -0.28 -5.72
CA PRO A 27 14.26 -1.16 -4.58
C PRO A 27 13.92 -2.61 -4.93
N SER A 28 14.58 -3.58 -4.29
CA SER A 28 14.16 -4.98 -4.34
C SER A 28 12.71 -5.14 -3.87
N THR A 29 12.04 -6.21 -4.28
CA THR A 29 10.62 -6.47 -3.97
C THR A 29 10.35 -6.41 -2.47
N ASP A 30 11.17 -7.08 -1.65
CA ASP A 30 11.02 -7.08 -0.18
C ASP A 30 11.20 -5.68 0.43
N ALA A 31 12.20 -4.93 -0.06
CA ALA A 31 12.45 -3.57 0.38
C ALA A 31 11.30 -2.63 0.00
N ALA A 32 10.73 -2.81 -1.20
CA ALA A 32 9.58 -2.05 -1.67
C ALA A 32 8.33 -2.33 -0.85
N ASP A 33 8.06 -3.59 -0.48
CA ASP A 33 6.91 -3.94 0.37
C ASP A 33 7.06 -3.34 1.78
N ALA A 34 8.25 -3.38 2.39
CA ALA A 34 8.50 -2.76 3.70
C ALA A 34 8.32 -1.23 3.66
N LEU A 35 8.89 -0.57 2.65
CA LEU A 35 8.75 0.88 2.45
C LEU A 35 7.31 1.26 2.12
N ALA A 36 6.60 0.46 1.32
CA ALA A 36 5.19 0.68 1.01
C ALA A 36 4.32 0.61 2.27
N CYS A 37 4.59 -0.33 3.18
CA CYS A 37 3.95 -0.42 4.48
C CYS A 37 4.24 0.83 5.34
N ALA A 38 5.49 1.28 5.40
CA ALA A 38 5.87 2.51 6.13
C ALA A 38 5.17 3.76 5.56
N ILE A 39 5.16 3.91 4.23
CA ILE A 39 4.46 4.98 3.52
C ILE A 39 2.95 4.91 3.81
N CYS A 40 2.35 3.72 3.79
CA CYS A 40 0.93 3.53 4.12
C CYS A 40 0.63 3.86 5.58
N HIS A 41 1.53 3.55 6.52
CA HIS A 41 1.37 3.87 7.94
C HIS A 41 1.48 5.37 8.21
N ASN A 42 2.39 6.06 7.52
CA ASN A 42 2.56 7.51 7.64
C ASN A 42 1.44 8.31 6.95
N HIS A 43 0.99 7.88 5.77
CA HIS A 43 -0.07 8.56 5.01
C HIS A 43 -1.48 8.15 5.45
N GLY A 44 -1.64 6.94 5.99
CA GLY A 44 -2.88 6.45 6.55
C GLY A 44 -2.81 6.53 8.06
N GLY A 45 -3.35 7.60 8.65
CA GLY A 45 -3.72 7.60 10.07
C GLY A 45 -4.46 6.30 10.45
N PRO A 46 -4.45 5.93 11.75
CA PRO A 46 -4.59 4.56 12.25
C PRO A 46 -5.56 3.70 11.41
N VAL A 47 -4.99 2.69 10.75
CA VAL A 47 -5.68 1.68 9.91
C VAL A 47 -6.63 0.75 10.69
N ILE A 48 -6.97 1.08 11.94
CA ILE A 48 -7.96 0.36 12.75
C ILE A 48 -9.40 0.53 12.20
N GLY A 49 -9.64 1.42 11.25
CA GLY A 49 -10.98 1.69 10.70
C GLY A 49 -11.38 0.98 9.38
N SER A 50 -10.44 0.42 8.61
CA SER A 50 -10.74 -0.11 7.26
C SER A 50 -10.89 -1.64 7.19
N LEU A 51 -10.33 -2.39 8.15
CA LEU A 51 -10.60 -3.83 8.27
C LEU A 51 -12.05 -4.13 8.69
N GLY A 52 -12.77 -3.15 9.26
CA GLY A 52 -14.16 -3.30 9.70
C GLY A 52 -15.24 -2.98 8.64
N ARG A 53 -14.89 -2.52 7.43
CA ARG A 53 -15.88 -2.09 6.44
C ARG A 53 -16.24 -3.16 5.40
N SER A 54 -15.33 -4.11 5.15
CA SER A 54 -15.59 -5.20 4.19
C SER A 54 -16.29 -6.42 4.80
N LEU A 55 -16.34 -6.55 6.13
CA LEU A 55 -17.02 -7.66 6.82
C LEU A 55 -18.50 -7.39 7.17
N ARG A 56 -19.04 -6.21 6.85
CA ARG A 56 -20.46 -5.88 7.11
C ARG A 56 -21.38 -5.94 5.89
N SER A 57 -20.85 -6.19 4.69
CA SER A 57 -21.66 -6.35 3.47
C SER A 57 -21.82 -7.82 3.10
N GLY A 58 -22.34 -8.64 4.03
CA GLY A 58 -22.48 -10.07 3.80
C GLY A 58 -23.23 -10.85 4.88
N ARG A 59 -24.40 -10.36 5.33
CA ARG A 59 -25.54 -11.12 5.90
C ARG A 59 -26.46 -10.19 6.67
N VAL A 60 -27.52 -9.71 6.02
CA VAL A 60 -28.89 -9.75 6.56
C VAL A 60 -29.83 -9.71 5.35
N LEU A 61 -30.25 -10.87 4.87
CA LEU A 61 -31.57 -11.20 4.31
C LEU A 61 -31.60 -12.72 4.13
#